data_AF-A0A7C3T9I4-F1
#
_entry.id   AF-A0A7C3T9I4-F1
#
_cell.length_a   1.000
_cell.length_b   1.000
_cell.length_c   1.000
_cell.angle_alpha   90.00
_cell.angle_beta   90.00
_cell.angle_gamma   90.00
#
_symmetry.space_group_name_H-M   'P 1'
#
loop_
_entity.id
_entity.type
_entity.pdbx_description
1 polymer ?
#
loop_
_entity_poly.entity_id
_entity_poly.type
_entity_poly.pdbx_seq_one_letter_code
_entity_poly.pdbx_strand_id
1 'polypeptide(L)'
;MKAEERHELKENELVRWLIGLPQWARENTKTIVLVGGIIAAIIIGYGWYYYERNVAYVSRRLDLSERVNQLYSAKQQAAREGSIGKDMSFALMQAADRLGQFAADTQDKGMAALAYIKRGEALRASLHYRPQQLTSEQIAPQIELARESYNRALELASGDPTLTALARYGLGLCAEELEQYDVAADLYTKIIQDANLDGTVGQASARFRLSTFEDYKGKVVFRRLSPAKADANAVLTPADTNTPLPSQSSGDVNAAR
;
A
#
# COMPACT_ATOMS: atom_id res chain seq x y z
N MET A 1 -72.29 -13.73 42.01
CA MET A 1 -72.66 -12.61 41.13
C MET A 1 -71.37 -11.95 40.63
N LYS A 2 -71.32 -11.63 39.33
CA LYS A 2 -70.20 -11.06 38.55
C LYS A 2 -69.24 -12.09 37.92
N ALA A 3 -69.68 -12.65 36.79
CA ALA A 3 -68.86 -13.41 35.85
C ALA A 3 -69.32 -13.16 34.38
N GLU A 4 -69.65 -11.91 34.03
CA GLU A 4 -70.29 -11.56 32.74
C GLU A 4 -69.58 -10.43 31.97
N GLU A 5 -68.29 -10.18 32.24
CA GLU A 5 -67.49 -9.22 31.45
C GLU A 5 -66.17 -9.86 30.97
N ARG A 6 -66.25 -10.86 30.10
CA ARG A 6 -65.13 -11.28 29.25
C ARG A 6 -65.71 -11.75 27.93
N HIS A 7 -65.09 -11.34 26.83
CA HIS A 7 -65.39 -11.73 25.43
C HIS A 7 -66.25 -10.76 24.60
N GLU A 8 -66.06 -9.44 24.74
CA GLU A 8 -66.04 -8.61 23.52
C GLU A 8 -64.70 -8.88 22.82
N LEU A 9 -64.74 -9.86 21.92
CA LEU A 9 -63.69 -10.07 20.93
C LEU A 9 -63.55 -8.76 20.18
N LYS A 10 -62.43 -8.05 20.41
CA LYS A 10 -61.98 -6.97 19.54
C LYS A 10 -61.89 -7.54 18.14
N GLU A 11 -62.97 -7.41 17.37
CA GLU A 11 -62.98 -7.72 15.95
C GLU A 11 -61.84 -6.90 15.37
N ASN A 12 -60.81 -7.62 14.95
CA ASN A 12 -59.51 -7.09 14.67
C ASN A 12 -59.66 -6.09 13.52
N GLU A 13 -59.44 -4.79 13.77
CA GLU A 13 -59.65 -3.71 12.79
C GLU A 13 -58.91 -3.98 11.46
N LEU A 14 -57.83 -4.76 11.52
CA LEU A 14 -57.11 -5.30 10.36
C LEU A 14 -57.99 -6.14 9.42
N VAL A 15 -58.88 -6.99 9.95
CA VAL A 15 -59.77 -7.85 9.13
C VAL A 15 -60.80 -7.00 8.40
N ARG A 16 -61.37 -5.99 9.07
CA ARG A 16 -62.33 -5.06 8.46
C ARG A 16 -61.65 -4.20 7.39
N TRP A 17 -60.40 -3.79 7.63
CA TRP A 17 -59.59 -3.08 6.63
C TRP A 17 -59.25 -3.98 5.43
N LEU A 18 -58.89 -5.25 5.66
CA LEU A 18 -58.53 -6.19 4.58
C LEU A 18 -59.70 -6.44 3.62
N ILE A 19 -60.93 -6.51 4.13
CA ILE A 19 -62.14 -6.74 3.33
C ILE A 19 -62.45 -5.55 2.41
N GLY A 20 -62.14 -4.32 2.83
CA GLY A 20 -62.34 -3.11 2.01
C GLY A 20 -61.24 -2.85 0.97
N LEU A 21 -60.08 -3.49 1.13
CA LEU A 21 -58.89 -3.26 0.32
C LEU A 21 -59.09 -3.48 -1.20
N PRO A 22 -59.82 -4.52 -1.67
CA PRO A 22 -60.02 -4.74 -3.10
C PRO A 22 -60.83 -3.63 -3.77
N GLN A 23 -61.84 -3.10 -3.07
CA GLN A 23 -62.68 -2.02 -3.61
C GLN A 23 -61.91 -0.69 -3.63
N TRP A 24 -61.20 -0.39 -2.54
CA TRP A 24 -60.31 0.78 -2.49
C TRP A 24 -59.24 0.72 -3.59
N ALA A 25 -58.64 -0.45 -3.83
CA ALA A 25 -57.63 -0.62 -4.87
C ALA A 25 -58.19 -0.36 -6.27
N ARG A 26 -59.44 -0.77 -6.57
CA ARG A 26 -60.09 -0.48 -7.85
C ARG A 26 -60.31 1.02 -8.04
N GLU A 27 -60.83 1.70 -7.03
CA GLU A 27 -61.08 3.16 -7.06
C GLU A 27 -59.79 3.96 -7.20
N ASN A 28 -58.69 3.47 -6.61
CA ASN A 28 -57.40 4.14 -6.59
C ASN A 28 -56.38 3.56 -7.59
N THR A 29 -56.80 2.73 -8.55
CA THR A 29 -55.88 2.03 -9.48
C THR A 29 -54.93 2.99 -10.17
N LYS A 30 -55.42 4.14 -10.66
CA LYS A 30 -54.58 5.16 -11.34
C LYS A 30 -53.54 5.77 -10.39
N THR A 31 -53.93 6.09 -9.17
CA THR A 31 -53.04 6.62 -8.13
C THR A 31 -51.99 5.58 -7.73
N ILE A 32 -52.39 4.32 -7.57
CA ILE A 32 -51.48 3.21 -7.24
C ILE A 32 -50.44 3.01 -8.35
N VAL A 33 -50.86 3.03 -9.62
CA VAL A 33 -49.94 2.91 -10.77
C VAL A 33 -48.96 4.09 -10.81
N LEU A 34 -49.42 5.31 -10.59
CA LEU A 34 -48.56 6.49 -10.60
C LEU A 34 -47.55 6.47 -9.45
N VAL A 35 -48.00 6.20 -8.22
CA VAL A 35 -47.12 6.09 -7.05
C VAL A 35 -46.15 4.92 -7.20
N GLY A 36 -46.62 3.76 -7.69
CA GLY A 36 -45.78 2.61 -7.98
C GLY A 36 -44.70 2.90 -9.02
N GLY A 37 -45.06 3.64 -10.08
CA GLY A 37 -44.11 4.10 -11.10
C GLY A 37 -43.04 5.03 -10.53
N ILE A 38 -43.42 5.97 -9.66
CA ILE A 38 -42.47 6.87 -8.98
C ILE A 38 -41.52 6.06 -8.07
N ILE A 39 -42.05 5.14 -7.27
CA ILE A 39 -41.23 4.29 -6.39
C ILE A 39 -40.26 3.43 -7.22
N ALA A 40 -40.72 2.83 -8.32
CA ALA A 40 -39.86 2.05 -9.21
C ALA A 40 -38.74 2.92 -9.81
N ALA A 41 -39.05 4.14 -10.25
CA ALA A 41 -38.05 5.08 -10.76
C ALA A 41 -37.01 5.47 -9.70
N ILE A 42 -37.44 5.71 -8.46
CA ILE A 42 -36.53 6.00 -7.34
C ILE A 42 -35.61 4.80 -7.06
N ILE A 43 -36.14 3.58 -7.02
CA ILE A 43 -35.34 2.37 -6.78
C ILE A 43 -34.32 2.16 -7.89
N ILE A 44 -34.72 2.33 -9.15
CA ILE A 44 -33.81 2.21 -10.30
C ILE A 44 -32.72 3.28 -10.24
N GLY A 45 -33.11 4.54 -9.99
CA GLY A 45 -32.16 5.65 -9.86
C GLY A 45 -31.18 5.45 -8.71
N TYR A 46 -31.65 4.99 -7.56
CA TYR A 46 -30.82 4.67 -6.40
C TYR A 46 -29.87 3.50 -6.68
N GLY A 47 -30.36 2.44 -7.33
CA GLY A 47 -29.56 1.29 -7.73
C GLY A 47 -28.45 1.67 -8.70
N TRP A 48 -28.75 2.51 -9.70
CA TRP A 48 -27.76 3.05 -10.64
C TRP A 48 -26.71 3.87 -9.91
N TYR A 49 -27.13 4.83 -9.08
CA TYR A 49 -26.24 5.70 -8.31
C TYR A 49 -25.29 4.91 -7.40
N TYR A 50 -25.81 3.88 -6.72
CA TYR A 50 -25.03 3.01 -5.85
C TYR A 50 -24.05 2.14 -6.65
N TYR A 51 -24.49 1.60 -7.80
CA TYR A 51 -23.65 0.81 -8.69
C TYR A 51 -22.49 1.63 -9.26
N GLU A 52 -22.76 2.82 -9.79
CA GLU A 52 -21.71 3.71 -10.31
C GLU A 52 -20.68 4.05 -9.24
N ARG A 53 -21.12 4.37 -8.01
CA ARG A 53 -20.20 4.66 -6.91
C ARG A 53 -19.32 3.47 -6.55
N ASN A 54 -19.89 2.27 -6.42
CA ASN A 54 -19.13 1.09 -6.04
C ASN A 54 -18.19 0.61 -7.14
N VAL A 55 -18.63 0.63 -8.40
CA VAL A 55 -17.80 0.25 -9.54
C VAL A 55 -16.64 1.25 -9.70
N ALA A 56 -16.91 2.55 -9.58
CA ALA A 56 -15.85 3.56 -9.63
C ALA A 56 -14.86 3.43 -8.47
N TYR A 57 -15.33 3.02 -7.28
CA TYR A 57 -14.46 2.77 -6.13
C TYR A 57 -13.53 1.56 -6.34
N VAL A 58 -14.10 0.43 -6.76
CA VAL A 58 -13.35 -0.80 -7.03
C VAL A 58 -12.36 -0.60 -8.18
N SER A 59 -12.79 0.07 -9.25
CA SER A 59 -11.93 0.39 -10.39
C SER A 59 -10.71 1.22 -9.97
N ARG A 60 -10.88 2.23 -9.10
CA ARG A 60 -9.76 3.02 -8.57
C ARG A 60 -8.79 2.19 -7.71
N ARG A 61 -9.30 1.25 -6.90
CA ARG A 61 -8.44 0.32 -6.15
C ARG A 61 -7.61 -0.56 -7.08
N LEU A 62 -8.23 -1.06 -8.16
CA LEU A 62 -7.54 -1.87 -9.15
C LEU A 62 -6.46 -1.06 -9.88
N ASP A 63 -6.75 0.18 -10.29
CA ASP A 63 -5.76 1.06 -10.94
C ASP A 63 -4.57 1.38 -10.01
N LEU A 64 -4.83 1.69 -8.73
CA LEU A 64 -3.73 1.84 -7.75
C LEU A 64 -2.92 0.56 -7.61
N SER A 65 -3.58 -0.59 -7.46
CA SER A 65 -2.93 -1.88 -7.32
C SER A 65 -2.06 -2.20 -8.55
N GLU A 66 -2.55 -1.91 -9.75
CA GLU A 66 -1.82 -2.11 -10.99
C GLU A 66 -0.56 -1.24 -11.02
N ARG A 67 -0.65 0.05 -10.70
CA ARG A 67 0.48 0.98 -10.67
C ARG A 67 1.53 0.58 -9.63
N VAL A 68 1.11 0.12 -8.46
CA VAL A 68 2.02 -0.40 -7.42
C VAL A 68 2.71 -1.69 -7.90
N ASN A 69 1.98 -2.58 -8.57
CA ASN A 69 2.58 -3.78 -9.15
C ASN A 69 3.57 -3.46 -10.29
N GLN A 70 3.27 -2.45 -11.11
CA GLN A 70 4.22 -1.93 -12.11
C GLN A 70 5.49 -1.39 -11.46
N LEU A 71 5.37 -0.63 -10.37
CA LEU A 71 6.53 -0.16 -9.59
C LEU A 71 7.36 -1.33 -9.04
N TYR A 72 6.71 -2.36 -8.48
CA TYR A 72 7.40 -3.53 -7.95
C TYR A 72 8.18 -4.27 -9.07
N SER A 73 7.53 -4.50 -10.21
CA SER A 73 8.17 -5.10 -11.39
C SER A 73 9.34 -4.27 -11.89
N ALA A 74 9.20 -2.93 -11.93
CA ALA A 74 10.27 -2.02 -12.32
C ALA A 74 11.46 -2.09 -11.35
N LYS A 75 11.23 -2.15 -10.03
CA LYS A 75 12.30 -2.35 -9.03
C LYS A 75 13.00 -3.70 -9.20
N GLN A 76 12.25 -4.77 -9.45
CA GLN A 76 12.82 -6.09 -9.67
C GLN A 76 13.67 -6.15 -10.95
N GLN A 77 13.20 -5.54 -12.03
CA GLN A 77 13.96 -5.41 -13.27
C GLN A 77 15.21 -4.55 -13.07
N ALA A 78 15.09 -3.42 -12.35
CA ALA A 78 16.20 -2.54 -12.00
C ALA A 78 17.27 -3.26 -11.17
N ALA A 79 16.88 -4.12 -10.23
CA ALA A 79 17.82 -4.92 -9.46
C ALA A 79 18.57 -5.95 -10.32
N ARG A 80 17.90 -6.58 -11.28
CA ARG A 80 18.53 -7.55 -12.19
C ARG A 80 19.46 -6.87 -13.19
N GLU A 81 18.97 -5.82 -13.87
CA GLU A 81 19.69 -5.13 -14.94
C GLU A 81 20.71 -4.11 -14.42
N GLY A 82 20.54 -3.59 -13.20
CA GLY A 82 21.53 -2.74 -12.55
C GLY A 82 22.85 -3.48 -12.30
N SER A 83 22.80 -4.80 -12.11
CA SER A 83 24.00 -5.63 -11.94
C SER A 83 24.89 -5.68 -13.20
N ILE A 84 24.32 -5.43 -14.39
CA ILE A 84 25.05 -5.35 -15.66
C ILE A 84 25.33 -3.90 -16.09
N GLY A 85 25.15 -2.93 -15.18
CA GLY A 85 25.48 -1.52 -15.40
C GLY A 85 24.46 -0.75 -16.24
N LYS A 86 23.27 -1.30 -16.49
CA LYS A 86 22.22 -0.60 -17.22
C LYS A 86 21.49 0.37 -16.30
N ASP A 87 21.31 1.62 -16.75
CA ASP A 87 20.54 2.62 -16.03
C ASP A 87 19.05 2.33 -16.11
N MET A 88 18.45 2.02 -14.96
CA MET A 88 17.04 1.70 -14.82
C MET A 88 16.27 2.78 -14.05
N SER A 89 16.91 3.91 -13.75
CA SER A 89 16.29 5.01 -13.02
C SER A 89 15.10 5.61 -13.77
N PHE A 90 15.14 5.62 -15.11
CA PHE A 90 14.05 6.15 -15.94
C PHE A 90 12.72 5.40 -15.74
N ALA A 91 12.75 4.07 -15.69
CA ALA A 91 11.54 3.27 -15.48
C ALA A 91 10.90 3.56 -14.11
N LEU A 92 11.73 3.75 -13.07
CA LEU A 92 11.27 4.10 -11.73
C LEU A 92 10.72 5.52 -11.64
N MET A 93 11.34 6.49 -12.35
CA MET A 93 10.81 7.85 -12.46
C MET A 93 9.45 7.87 -13.17
N GLN A 94 9.30 7.11 -14.26
CA GLN A 94 8.01 6.99 -14.95
C GLN A 94 6.92 6.37 -14.05
N ALA A 95 7.27 5.35 -13.26
CA ALA A 95 6.34 4.78 -12.28
C ALA A 95 5.97 5.81 -11.20
N ALA A 96 6.92 6.62 -10.74
CA ALA A 96 6.68 7.70 -9.79
C ALA A 96 5.70 8.75 -10.34
N ASP A 97 5.87 9.17 -11.59
CA ASP A 97 4.97 10.15 -12.23
C ASP A 97 3.54 9.62 -12.36
N ARG A 98 3.38 8.35 -12.78
CA ARG A 98 2.07 7.70 -12.87
C ARG A 98 1.38 7.58 -11.52
N LEU A 99 2.13 7.34 -10.45
CA LEU A 99 1.60 7.30 -9.08
C LEU A 99 1.21 8.71 -8.60
N GLY A 100 2.00 9.73 -8.94
CA GLY A 100 1.68 11.13 -8.64
C GLY A 100 0.41 11.62 -9.34
N GLN A 101 0.25 11.29 -10.62
CA GLN A 101 -0.96 11.59 -11.39
C GLN A 101 -2.18 10.92 -10.78
N PHE A 102 -2.10 9.61 -10.51
CA PHE A 102 -3.20 8.89 -9.83
C PHE A 102 -3.57 9.54 -8.49
N ALA A 103 -2.57 9.93 -7.69
CA ALA A 103 -2.80 10.56 -6.39
C ALA A 103 -3.50 11.92 -6.52
N ALA A 104 -3.20 12.69 -7.57
CA ALA A 104 -3.85 13.97 -7.86
C ALA A 104 -5.29 13.81 -8.38
N ASP A 105 -5.56 12.74 -9.12
CA ASP A 105 -6.85 12.52 -9.79
C ASP A 105 -7.89 11.81 -8.88
N THR A 106 -7.43 11.05 -7.88
CA THR A 106 -8.33 10.30 -7.00
C THR A 106 -8.94 11.18 -5.89
N GLN A 107 -10.23 10.97 -5.63
CA GLN A 107 -10.94 11.65 -4.52
C GLN A 107 -10.80 10.92 -3.18
N ASP A 108 -10.33 9.67 -3.19
CA ASP A 108 -10.08 8.90 -1.98
C ASP A 108 -8.74 9.31 -1.37
N LYS A 109 -8.80 9.99 -0.22
CA LYS A 109 -7.61 10.52 0.47
C LYS A 109 -6.63 9.42 0.90
N GLY A 110 -7.12 8.24 1.30
CA GLY A 110 -6.26 7.13 1.70
C GLY A 110 -5.50 6.56 0.51
N MET A 111 -6.16 6.39 -0.63
CA MET A 111 -5.52 5.96 -1.87
C MET A 111 -4.54 7.01 -2.39
N ALA A 112 -4.89 8.30 -2.35
CA ALA A 112 -3.99 9.38 -2.73
C ALA A 112 -2.74 9.41 -1.83
N ALA A 113 -2.91 9.30 -0.50
CA ALA A 113 -1.81 9.22 0.45
C ALA A 113 -0.88 8.03 0.17
N LEU A 114 -1.45 6.83 -0.03
CA LEU A 114 -0.66 5.64 -0.35
C LEU A 114 0.07 5.79 -1.69
N ALA A 115 -0.57 6.34 -2.71
CA ALA A 115 0.05 6.60 -4.01
C ALA A 115 1.21 7.59 -3.90
N TYR A 116 1.06 8.67 -3.12
CA TYR A 116 2.16 9.59 -2.83
C TYR A 116 3.30 8.96 -2.03
N ILE A 117 3.02 8.08 -1.06
CA ILE A 117 4.06 7.29 -0.36
C ILE A 117 4.84 6.45 -1.39
N LYS A 118 4.13 5.74 -2.28
CA LYS A 118 4.77 4.91 -3.31
C LYS A 118 5.52 5.73 -4.36
N ARG A 119 5.05 6.93 -4.69
CA ARG A 119 5.81 7.90 -5.50
C ARG A 119 7.12 8.26 -4.81
N GLY A 120 7.08 8.64 -3.54
CA GLY A 120 8.29 8.95 -2.76
C GLY A 120 9.28 7.78 -2.73
N GLU A 121 8.80 6.56 -2.53
CA GLU A 121 9.64 5.35 -2.57
C GLU A 121 10.27 5.13 -3.96
N ALA A 122 9.52 5.36 -5.04
CA ALA A 122 10.00 5.20 -6.41
C ALA A 122 11.07 6.25 -6.75
N LEU A 123 10.84 7.51 -6.37
CA LEU A 123 11.78 8.62 -6.59
C LEU A 123 13.11 8.39 -5.87
N ARG A 124 13.08 7.84 -4.66
CA ARG A 124 14.29 7.48 -3.91
C ARG A 124 14.99 6.26 -4.51
N ALA A 125 14.21 5.21 -4.82
CA ALA A 125 14.76 4.01 -5.45
C ALA A 125 15.49 4.33 -6.76
N SER A 126 15.00 5.28 -7.56
CA SER A 126 15.63 5.63 -8.83
C SER A 126 17.09 6.09 -8.69
N LEU A 127 17.47 6.66 -7.54
CA LEU A 127 18.85 7.06 -7.24
C LEU A 127 19.78 5.87 -7.01
N HIS A 128 19.28 4.83 -6.35
CA HIS A 128 20.04 3.62 -6.00
C HIS A 128 20.27 2.68 -7.19
N TYR A 129 19.52 2.85 -8.28
CA TYR A 129 19.63 2.04 -9.50
C TYR A 129 20.31 2.77 -10.67
N ARG A 130 21.03 3.86 -10.40
CA ARG A 130 21.92 4.48 -11.40
C ARG A 130 23.33 3.85 -11.33
N PRO A 131 23.96 3.56 -12.48
CA PRO A 131 25.31 3.01 -12.51
C PRO A 131 26.38 4.05 -12.14
N GLN A 132 26.07 5.34 -12.31
CA GLN A 132 27.00 6.43 -11.97
C GLN A 132 26.88 6.80 -10.49
N GLN A 133 28.02 7.11 -9.87
CA GLN A 133 28.03 7.78 -8.57
C GLN A 133 27.52 9.21 -8.74
N LEU A 134 26.46 9.54 -8.00
CA LEU A 134 25.88 10.87 -7.97
C LEU A 134 26.49 11.66 -6.81
N THR A 135 26.71 12.96 -7.00
CA THR A 135 27.09 13.86 -5.91
C THR A 135 25.86 14.26 -5.09
N SER A 136 26.09 14.75 -3.86
CA SER A 136 25.01 15.23 -2.98
C SER A 136 24.17 16.34 -3.65
N GLU A 137 24.80 17.20 -4.46
CA GLU A 137 24.12 18.23 -5.24
C GLU A 137 23.21 17.67 -6.34
N GLN A 138 23.58 16.53 -6.94
CA GLN A 138 22.80 15.88 -7.99
C GLN A 138 21.62 15.08 -7.44
N ILE A 139 21.75 14.50 -6.23
CA ILE A 139 20.66 13.74 -5.60
C ILE A 139 19.63 14.66 -4.94
N ALA A 140 20.05 15.83 -4.43
CA ALA A 140 19.18 16.69 -3.63
C ALA A 140 17.84 17.06 -4.31
N PRO A 141 17.78 17.48 -5.58
CA PRO A 141 16.51 17.81 -6.23
C PRO A 141 15.53 16.63 -6.27
N GLN A 142 16.04 15.42 -6.51
CA GLN A 142 15.23 14.20 -6.56
C GLN A 142 14.70 13.82 -5.17
N ILE A 143 15.53 13.99 -4.13
CA ILE A 143 15.12 13.76 -2.76
C ILE A 143 14.07 14.78 -2.30
N GLU A 144 14.16 16.04 -2.72
CA GLU A 144 13.14 17.04 -2.40
C GLU A 144 11.78 16.69 -3.03
N LEU A 145 11.75 16.16 -4.26
CA LEU A 145 10.51 15.64 -4.86
C LEU A 145 9.93 14.45 -4.05
N ALA A 146 10.81 13.59 -3.50
CA ALA A 146 10.38 12.51 -2.63
C ALA A 146 9.81 13.04 -1.31
N ARG A 147 10.48 14.02 -0.69
CA ARG A 147 10.00 14.70 0.53
C ARG A 147 8.65 15.36 0.31
N GLU A 148 8.48 16.07 -0.81
CA GLU A 148 7.19 16.67 -1.19
C GLU A 148 6.11 15.60 -1.27
N SER A 149 6.40 14.46 -1.89
CA SER A 149 5.45 13.34 -1.98
C SER A 149 5.05 12.82 -0.60
N TYR A 150 5.99 12.59 0.32
CA TYR A 150 5.66 12.16 1.68
C TYR A 150 4.91 13.22 2.48
N ASN A 151 5.21 14.52 2.29
CA ASN A 151 4.46 15.59 2.92
C ASN A 151 3.01 15.63 2.43
N ARG A 152 2.78 15.50 1.12
CA ARG A 152 1.42 15.37 0.56
C ARG A 152 0.70 14.15 1.11
N ALA A 153 1.40 13.03 1.27
CA ALA A 153 0.82 11.86 1.91
C ALA A 153 0.41 12.13 3.36
N LEU A 154 1.22 12.86 4.14
CA LEU A 154 0.88 13.22 5.52
C LEU A 154 -0.33 14.14 5.61
N GLU A 155 -0.46 15.12 4.72
CA GLU A 155 -1.66 15.98 4.63
C GLU A 155 -2.93 15.14 4.44
N LEU A 156 -2.83 14.10 3.61
CA LEU A 156 -3.96 13.26 3.21
C LEU A 156 -4.23 12.08 4.17
N ALA A 157 -3.22 11.60 4.90
CA ALA A 157 -3.30 10.46 5.82
C ALA A 157 -4.02 10.77 7.15
N SER A 158 -4.68 11.93 7.27
CA SER A 158 -5.37 12.37 8.48
C SER A 158 -6.33 11.30 9.01
N GLY A 159 -6.00 10.70 10.16
CA GLY A 159 -6.79 9.65 10.81
C GLY A 159 -6.38 8.21 10.48
N ASP A 160 -5.39 7.98 9.62
CA ASP A 160 -4.79 6.66 9.37
C ASP A 160 -3.37 6.61 9.95
N PRO A 161 -3.19 5.94 11.11
CA PRO A 161 -1.86 5.78 11.72
C PRO A 161 -0.86 5.03 10.85
N THR A 162 -1.30 4.07 10.04
CA THR A 162 -0.42 3.26 9.22
C THR A 162 0.21 4.11 8.12
N LEU A 163 -0.62 4.87 7.40
CA LEU A 163 -0.14 5.78 6.34
C LEU A 163 0.69 6.92 6.92
N THR A 164 0.29 7.46 8.08
CA THR A 164 1.06 8.50 8.79
C THR A 164 2.46 8.01 9.16
N ALA A 165 2.57 6.81 9.76
CA ALA A 165 3.85 6.23 10.14
C ALA A 165 4.75 5.97 8.93
N LEU A 166 4.19 5.43 7.83
CA LEU A 166 4.94 5.17 6.61
C LEU A 166 5.47 6.45 5.96
N ALA A 167 4.65 7.51 5.88
CA ALA A 167 5.06 8.78 5.30
C ALA A 167 6.13 9.49 6.15
N ARG A 168 5.98 9.51 7.49
CA ARG A 168 7.02 10.02 8.40
C ARG A 168 8.31 9.23 8.29
N TYR A 169 8.22 7.89 8.19
CA TYR A 169 9.39 7.03 8.00
C TYR A 169 10.10 7.34 6.67
N GLY A 170 9.32 7.56 5.60
CA GLY A 170 9.82 8.03 4.31
C GLY A 170 10.59 9.35 4.39
N LEU A 171 10.11 10.33 5.16
CA LEU A 171 10.82 11.59 5.42
C LEU A 171 12.15 11.39 6.14
N GLY A 172 12.18 10.50 7.14
CA GLY A 172 13.43 10.15 7.83
C GLY A 172 14.46 9.59 6.85
N LEU A 173 14.01 8.72 5.94
CA LEU A 173 14.90 8.14 4.94
C LEU A 173 15.38 9.18 3.89
N CYS A 174 14.56 10.17 3.55
CA CYS A 174 15.01 11.30 2.74
C CYS A 174 16.11 12.11 3.45
N ALA A 175 15.98 12.33 4.76
CA ALA A 175 16.99 13.02 5.53
C ALA A 175 18.31 12.23 5.58
N GLU A 176 18.26 10.90 5.70
CA GLU A 176 19.46 10.05 5.56
C GLU A 176 20.15 10.21 4.21
N GLU A 177 19.38 10.21 3.11
CA GLU A 177 19.93 10.35 1.75
C GLU A 177 20.55 11.73 1.49
N LEU A 178 20.21 12.73 2.29
CA LEU A 178 20.84 14.05 2.29
C LEU A 178 21.97 14.18 3.32
N GLU A 179 22.39 13.08 3.94
CA GLU A 179 23.41 13.06 5.01
C GLU A 179 23.01 13.90 6.25
N GLN A 180 21.71 14.18 6.41
CA GLN A 180 21.14 14.91 7.55
C GLN A 180 20.80 13.94 8.68
N TYR A 181 21.81 13.21 9.16
CA TYR A 181 21.61 12.10 10.09
C TYR A 181 20.94 12.50 11.42
N ASP A 182 21.23 13.69 11.95
CA ASP A 182 20.59 14.18 13.17
C ASP A 182 19.09 14.40 12.97
N VAL A 183 18.70 14.92 11.80
CA VAL A 183 17.29 15.13 11.43
C VAL A 183 16.57 13.80 11.24
N ALA A 184 17.21 12.83 10.58
CA ALA A 184 16.65 11.49 10.40
C ALA A 184 16.44 10.78 11.75
N ALA A 185 17.41 10.83 12.67
CA ALA A 185 17.31 10.25 14.00
C ALA A 185 16.17 10.86 14.83
N ASP A 186 16.01 12.19 14.78
CA ASP A 186 14.89 12.90 15.42
C ASP A 186 13.54 12.45 14.83
N LEU A 187 13.43 12.35 13.51
CA LEU A 187 12.21 11.87 12.84
C LEU A 187 11.85 10.44 13.27
N TYR A 188 12.81 9.51 13.30
CA TYR A 188 12.55 8.14 13.76
C TYR A 188 12.14 8.09 15.23
N THR A 189 12.82 8.86 16.08
CA THR A 189 12.50 8.95 17.51
C THR A 189 11.06 9.44 17.71
N LYS A 190 10.64 10.47 16.98
CA LYS A 190 9.25 10.97 17.00
C LYS A 190 8.24 9.92 16.57
N ILE A 191 8.53 9.10 15.56
CA ILE A 191 7.64 8.00 15.15
C ILE A 191 7.52 6.97 16.27
N ILE A 192 8.65 6.59 16.89
CA ILE A 192 8.68 5.57 17.96
C ILE A 192 7.93 6.02 19.21
N GLN A 193 8.03 7.31 19.56
CA GLN A 193 7.40 7.90 20.75
C GLN A 193 5.90 8.22 20.58
N ASP A 194 5.39 8.29 19.36
CA ASP A 194 3.98 8.58 19.09
C ASP A 194 3.12 7.32 19.33
N ALA A 195 2.41 7.31 20.46
CA ALA A 195 1.55 6.19 20.86
C ALA A 195 0.43 5.89 19.85
N ASN A 196 0.02 6.86 19.01
CA ASN A 196 -0.98 6.61 17.98
C ASN A 196 -0.46 5.71 16.86
N LEU A 197 0.87 5.61 16.71
CA LEU A 197 1.53 4.83 15.66
C LEU A 197 1.94 3.43 16.15
N ASP A 198 1.52 3.03 17.35
CA ASP A 198 1.92 1.77 17.95
C ASP A 198 1.44 0.56 17.13
N GLY A 199 2.33 -0.42 16.96
CA GLY A 199 2.06 -1.61 16.15
C GLY A 199 2.08 -1.40 14.63
N THR A 200 2.29 -0.17 14.14
CA THR A 200 2.40 0.06 12.69
C THR A 200 3.75 -0.42 12.13
N VAL A 201 3.76 -0.83 10.86
CA VAL A 201 5.00 -1.21 10.16
C VAL A 201 6.00 -0.06 10.08
N GLY A 202 5.51 1.19 9.94
CA GLY A 202 6.36 2.39 9.92
C GLY A 202 7.09 2.61 11.25
N GLN A 203 6.41 2.39 12.38
CA GLN A 203 7.03 2.47 13.71
C GLN A 203 8.06 1.36 13.93
N ALA A 204 7.74 0.11 13.56
CA ALA A 204 8.69 -1.00 13.64
C ALA A 204 9.94 -0.75 12.78
N SER A 205 9.74 -0.21 11.56
CA SER A 205 10.83 0.13 10.63
C SER A 205 11.70 1.26 11.18
N ALA A 206 11.10 2.31 11.76
CA ALA A 206 11.83 3.40 12.41
C ALA A 206 12.68 2.90 13.58
N ARG A 207 12.14 2.00 14.42
CA ARG A 207 12.87 1.38 15.53
C ARG A 207 14.06 0.56 15.04
N PHE A 208 13.85 -0.28 14.02
CA PHE A 208 14.92 -1.08 13.42
C PHE A 208 16.00 -0.19 12.79
N ARG A 209 15.60 0.84 12.03
CA ARG A 209 16.52 1.77 11.38
C ARG A 209 17.35 2.53 12.40
N LEU A 210 16.75 3.00 13.49
CA LEU A 210 17.45 3.68 14.57
C LEU A 210 18.46 2.75 15.29
N SER A 211 18.12 1.46 15.46
CA SER A 211 19.02 0.47 16.10
C SER A 211 20.26 0.14 15.27
N THR A 212 20.20 0.38 13.96
CA THR A 212 21.29 0.11 12.99
C THR A 212 21.86 1.41 12.42
N PHE A 213 21.50 2.57 13.00
CA PHE A 213 21.74 3.87 12.39
C PHE A 213 23.22 4.23 12.26
N GLU A 214 24.03 3.83 13.24
CA GLU A 214 25.49 4.06 13.22
C GLU A 214 26.18 3.29 12.09
N ASP A 215 25.65 2.12 11.70
CA ASP A 215 26.21 1.31 10.60
C ASP A 215 26.11 2.04 9.25
N TYR A 216 25.15 2.97 9.11
CA TYR A 216 24.90 3.71 7.87
C TYR A 216 25.64 5.05 7.76
N LYS A 217 26.24 5.55 8.84
CA LYS A 217 27.06 6.77 8.82
C LYS A 217 28.45 6.52 8.21
N GLY A 218 28.92 5.27 8.25
CA GLY A 218 30.25 4.89 7.79
C GLY A 218 30.35 4.74 6.27
N LYS A 219 31.48 5.16 5.70
CA LYS A 219 31.83 4.81 4.31
C LYS A 219 32.18 3.32 4.24
N VAL A 220 31.30 2.53 3.64
CA VAL A 220 31.56 1.11 3.39
C VAL A 220 32.71 0.99 2.39
N VAL A 221 33.84 0.46 2.83
CA VAL A 221 34.99 0.14 1.99
C VAL A 221 35.06 -1.37 1.80
N PHE A 222 34.74 -1.83 0.59
CA PHE A 222 34.98 -3.23 0.24
C PHE A 222 36.48 -3.46 0.15
N ARG A 223 37.03 -4.30 1.04
CA ARG A 223 38.42 -4.75 0.95
C ARG A 223 38.59 -5.43 -0.41
N ARG A 224 39.43 -4.86 -1.29
CA ARG A 224 39.86 -5.57 -2.50
C ARG A 224 40.56 -6.84 -2.03
N LEU A 225 40.03 -8.00 -2.42
CA LEU A 225 40.81 -9.23 -2.35
C LEU A 225 42.08 -8.96 -3.15
N SER A 226 43.24 -9.07 -2.52
CA SER A 226 44.50 -9.16 -3.27
C SER A 226 44.29 -10.21 -4.35
N PRO A 227 44.67 -9.96 -5.61
CA PRO A 227 44.64 -11.02 -6.60
C PRO A 227 45.45 -12.16 -6.01
N ALA A 228 44.76 -13.23 -5.58
CA ALA A 228 45.42 -14.48 -5.31
C ALA A 228 46.24 -14.74 -6.57
N LYS A 229 47.55 -14.99 -6.42
CA LYS A 229 48.39 -15.40 -7.54
C LYS A 229 47.58 -16.46 -8.26
N ALA A 230 47.11 -16.12 -9.46
CA ALA A 230 46.37 -17.05 -10.27
C ALA A 230 47.37 -18.18 -10.53
N ASP A 231 47.23 -19.29 -9.81
CA ASP A 231 47.92 -20.51 -10.16
C ASP A 231 47.42 -20.82 -11.57
N ALA A 232 48.25 -20.48 -12.56
CA ALA A 232 47.96 -20.57 -13.99
C ALA A 232 47.69 -22.00 -14.48
N ASN A 233 47.64 -22.97 -13.55
CA ASN A 233 47.42 -24.39 -13.80
C ASN A 233 46.11 -24.91 -13.19
N ALA A 234 45.25 -24.05 -12.64
CA ALA A 234 43.87 -24.44 -12.32
C ALA A 234 43.06 -24.56 -13.62
N VAL A 235 43.34 -25.62 -14.39
CA VAL A 235 42.45 -26.09 -15.45
C VAL A 235 41.14 -26.43 -14.77
N LEU A 236 40.14 -25.57 -14.96
CA LEU A 236 38.76 -25.88 -14.64
C LEU A 236 38.34 -26.99 -15.60
N THR A 237 38.56 -28.24 -15.21
CA THR A 237 37.89 -29.36 -15.86
C THR A 237 36.38 -29.15 -15.66
N PRO A 238 35.56 -29.34 -16.71
CA PRO A 238 34.11 -29.31 -16.57
C PRO A 238 33.71 -30.22 -15.41
N ALA A 239 32.93 -29.69 -14.46
CA ALA A 239 32.39 -30.50 -13.40
C ALA A 239 31.62 -31.66 -14.04
N ASP A 240 32.10 -32.89 -13.83
CA ASP A 240 31.48 -34.09 -14.35
C ASP A 240 30.10 -34.22 -13.71
N THR A 241 29.06 -33.89 -14.47
CA THR A 241 27.66 -33.93 -14.06
C THR A 241 27.17 -35.35 -13.76
N ASN A 242 28.01 -36.37 -13.97
CA ASN A 242 27.73 -37.75 -13.58
C ASN A 242 28.28 -38.13 -12.20
N THR A 243 28.88 -37.20 -11.45
CA THR A 243 29.31 -37.51 -10.09
C THR A 243 28.08 -37.65 -9.19
N PRO A 244 27.81 -38.83 -8.60
CA PRO A 244 26.68 -39.01 -7.71
C PRO A 244 26.82 -38.05 -6.52
N LEU A 245 25.75 -37.33 -6.19
CA LEU A 245 25.71 -36.50 -5.00
C LEU A 245 26.13 -37.36 -3.79
N PRO A 246 27.08 -36.89 -2.95
CA PRO A 246 27.39 -37.58 -1.72
C PRO A 246 26.09 -37.72 -0.93
N SER A 247 25.68 -38.99 -0.75
CA SER A 247 24.53 -39.37 0.05
C SER A 247 24.63 -38.65 1.38
N GLN A 248 23.70 -37.72 1.63
CA GLN A 248 23.60 -37.06 2.92
C GLN A 248 23.31 -38.15 3.95
N SER A 249 24.35 -38.53 4.67
CA SER A 249 24.25 -39.33 5.89
C SER A 249 23.34 -38.55 6.84
N SER A 250 22.14 -39.09 7.03
CA SER A 250 21.18 -38.66 8.04
C SER A 250 21.79 -38.92 9.41
N GLY A 251 22.62 -37.97 9.85
CA GLY A 251 23.17 -37.94 11.20
C GLY A 251 22.05 -37.68 12.21
N ASP A 252 21.93 -38.61 13.14
CA ASP A 252 21.01 -38.65 14.26
C ASP A 252 20.77 -37.29 14.94
N VAL A 253 19.54 -36.78 14.80
CA VAL A 253 19.00 -35.75 15.68
C VAL A 253 18.19 -36.46 16.77
N ASN A 254 18.89 -37.04 17.75
CA ASN A 254 18.25 -37.57 18.94
C ASN A 254 19.21 -37.49 20.14
N ALA A 255 19.29 -36.31 20.78
CA ALA A 255 19.61 -36.17 22.20
C ALA A 255 19.61 -34.69 22.64
N ALA A 256 18.50 -34.23 23.21
CA ALA A 256 18.48 -33.41 24.43
C ALA A 256 17.02 -33.16 24.83
N ARG A 257 16.59 -33.88 25.86
CA ARG A 257 15.48 -33.50 26.74
C ARG A 257 15.99 -32.52 27.77
#